data_AF-A0A7C7ZLG5-F1
#
_entry.id   AF-A0A7C7ZLG5-F1
#
_cell.length_a   1.000
_cell.length_b   1.000
_cell.length_c   1.000
_cell.angle_alpha   90.00
_cell.angle_beta   90.00
_cell.angle_gamma   90.00
#
_symmetry.space_group_name_H-M   'P 1'
#
loop_
_entity.id
_entity.type
_entity.pdbx_description
1 polymer ?
#
loop_
_entity_poly.entity_id
_entity_poly.type
_entity_poly.pdbx_seq_one_letter_code
_entity_poly.pdbx_strand_id
1 'polypeptide(L)'
;MNFHVLLIPLTCLTLMACEAPLVLDGVEQSKKQPIHRTDRIQTAATSGDDVVIAGIGFILNSNDAGKTWKRTQPEGLPAFLSATICPDNTQVLVTA
;
A
#
# COMPACT_ATOMS: atom_id res chain seq x y z
N MET A 1 -56.13 21.94 -27.34
CA MET A 1 -55.20 22.33 -26.26
C MET A 1 -54.89 21.10 -25.41
N ASN A 2 -54.46 19.97 -25.99
CA ASN A 2 -54.49 18.67 -25.29
C ASN A 2 -53.30 17.74 -25.60
N PHE A 3 -52.45 18.07 -26.60
CA PHE A 3 -51.32 17.20 -26.97
C PHE A 3 -50.11 17.38 -26.05
N HIS A 4 -49.83 18.61 -25.61
CA HIS A 4 -48.74 18.90 -24.68
C HIS A 4 -48.94 18.35 -23.27
N VAL A 5 -50.20 18.19 -22.83
CA VAL A 5 -50.54 17.66 -21.49
C VAL A 5 -50.23 16.16 -21.38
N LEU A 6 -50.26 15.44 -22.50
CA LEU A 6 -49.97 14.00 -22.57
C LEU A 6 -48.47 13.71 -22.79
N LEU A 7 -47.73 14.67 -23.37
CA LEU A 7 -46.30 14.56 -23.63
C LEU A 7 -45.45 14.63 -22.34
N ILE A 8 -45.85 15.45 -21.37
CA ILE A 8 -45.15 15.66 -20.10
C ILE A 8 -45.06 14.37 -19.24
N PRO A 9 -46.15 13.65 -18.93
CA PRO A 9 -46.07 12.42 -18.14
C PRO A 9 -45.28 11.32 -18.88
N LEU A 10 -45.41 11.26 -20.22
CA LEU A 10 -44.66 10.31 -21.04
C LEU A 10 -43.14 10.57 -20.99
N THR A 11 -42.74 11.85 -20.98
CA THR A 11 -41.33 12.25 -20.90
C THR A 11 -40.77 12.00 -19.48
N CYS A 12 -41.56 12.24 -18.43
CA CYS A 12 -41.20 11.89 -17.05
C CYS A 12 -41.00 10.37 -16.86
N LEU A 13 -41.83 9.53 -17.49
CA LEU A 13 -41.62 8.08 -17.46
C LEU A 13 -40.32 7.65 -18.15
N THR A 14 -39.89 8.35 -19.20
CA THR A 14 -38.61 8.06 -19.87
C THR A 14 -37.37 8.59 -19.12
N LEU A 15 -37.55 9.59 -18.25
CA LEU A 15 -36.49 10.18 -17.41
C LEU A 15 -36.26 9.43 -16.10
N MET A 16 -37.14 8.49 -15.74
CA MET A 16 -36.85 7.44 -14.75
C MET A 16 -35.89 6.40 -15.38
N ALA A 17 -34.77 6.89 -15.93
CA ALA A 17 -33.70 6.05 -16.41
C ALA A 17 -33.13 5.29 -15.20
N CYS A 18 -33.32 3.98 -15.26
CA CYS A 18 -32.86 2.96 -14.33
C CYS A 18 -31.43 3.23 -13.84
N GLU A 19 -31.26 3.56 -12.55
CA GLU A 19 -29.93 3.50 -11.94
C GLU A 19 -29.44 2.05 -12.03
N ALA A 20 -28.24 1.85 -12.59
CA ALA A 20 -27.64 0.53 -12.63
C ALA A 20 -27.48 0.01 -11.19
N PRO A 21 -27.75 -1.29 -10.94
CA PRO A 21 -27.59 -1.85 -9.62
C PRO A 21 -26.13 -1.70 -9.15
N LEU A 22 -25.95 -1.36 -7.88
CA LEU A 22 -24.63 -1.24 -7.25
C LEU A 22 -24.01 -2.64 -7.07
N VAL A 23 -23.29 -3.12 -8.09
CA VAL A 23 -22.60 -4.42 -8.07
C VAL A 23 -21.15 -4.24 -7.61
N LEU A 24 -20.85 -4.58 -6.36
CA LEU A 24 -19.52 -4.42 -5.74
C LEU A 24 -18.75 -5.73 -5.52
N ASP A 25 -19.27 -6.86 -6.00
CA ASP A 25 -18.68 -8.18 -5.76
C ASP A 25 -17.21 -8.25 -6.21
N GLY A 26 -16.86 -7.59 -7.31
CA GLY A 26 -15.48 -7.50 -7.79
C GLY A 26 -14.55 -6.70 -6.86
N VAL A 27 -15.06 -5.68 -6.18
CA VAL A 27 -14.29 -4.89 -5.19
C VAL A 27 -14.01 -5.73 -3.96
N GLU A 28 -15.03 -6.42 -3.45
CA GLU A 28 -14.90 -7.30 -2.29
C GLU A 28 -14.00 -8.50 -2.57
N GLN A 29 -14.04 -9.03 -3.79
CA GLN A 29 -13.11 -10.07 -4.22
C GLN A 29 -11.67 -9.55 -4.34
N SER A 30 -11.49 -8.34 -4.89
CA SER A 30 -10.17 -7.71 -5.00
C SER A 30 -9.53 -7.44 -3.63
N LYS A 31 -10.31 -7.01 -2.62
CA LYS A 31 -9.83 -6.84 -1.24
C LYS A 31 -9.27 -8.13 -0.61
N LYS A 32 -9.75 -9.29 -1.05
CA LYS A 32 -9.29 -10.61 -0.58
C LYS A 32 -8.04 -11.09 -1.29
N GLN A 33 -7.66 -10.47 -2.40
CA GLN A 33 -6.44 -10.85 -3.11
C GLN A 33 -5.23 -10.50 -2.23
N PRO A 34 -4.22 -11.38 -2.17
CA PRO A 34 -2.98 -11.05 -1.49
C PRO A 34 -2.39 -9.80 -2.15
N ILE A 35 -2.31 -8.71 -1.37
CA ILE A 35 -1.63 -7.50 -1.81
C ILE A 35 -0.19 -7.93 -2.09
N HIS A 36 0.26 -7.78 -3.34
CA HIS A 36 1.69 -7.82 -3.67
C HIS A 36 2.35 -6.63 -2.98
N ARG A 37 2.63 -6.76 -1.67
CA ARG A 37 3.45 -5.81 -0.95
C ARG A 37 4.87 -6.05 -1.38
N THR A 38 5.25 -5.41 -2.47
CA THR A 38 6.65 -5.25 -2.80
C THR A 38 7.23 -4.35 -1.72
N ASP A 39 8.15 -4.89 -0.93
CA ASP A 39 8.91 -4.10 0.02
C ASP A 39 9.64 -2.99 -0.75
N ARG A 40 9.25 -1.73 -0.50
CA ARG A 40 9.93 -0.59 -1.08
C ARG A 40 11.16 -0.28 -0.24
N ILE A 41 12.27 -0.92 -0.59
CA ILE A 41 13.59 -0.66 0.01
C ILE A 41 13.99 0.78 -0.28
N GLN A 42 14.45 1.50 0.75
CA GLN A 42 14.87 2.89 0.65
C GLN A 42 16.33 3.09 1.04
N THR A 43 16.86 2.24 1.92
CA THR A 43 18.26 2.34 2.36
C THR A 43 18.81 0.98 2.78
N ALA A 44 20.13 0.84 2.72
CA ALA A 44 20.86 -0.33 3.19
C ALA A 44 22.26 0.08 3.67
N ALA A 45 22.81 -0.66 4.63
CA ALA A 45 24.18 -0.54 5.10
C ALA A 45 24.74 -1.91 5.50
N THR A 46 26.07 -2.03 5.45
CA THR A 46 26.78 -3.28 5.75
C THR A 46 28.04 -3.00 6.56
N SER A 47 28.40 -3.92 7.47
CA SER A 47 29.69 -3.94 8.15
C SER A 47 30.08 -5.40 8.41
N GLY A 48 31.09 -5.91 7.69
CA GLY A 48 31.39 -7.35 7.72
C GLY A 48 30.19 -8.18 7.25
N ASP A 49 29.76 -9.13 8.08
CA ASP A 49 28.60 -9.99 7.83
C ASP A 49 27.27 -9.37 8.25
N ASP A 50 27.29 -8.24 8.98
CA ASP A 50 26.09 -7.52 9.38
C ASP A 50 25.55 -6.68 8.23
N VAL A 51 24.25 -6.86 7.94
CA VAL A 51 23.51 -6.13 6.91
C VAL A 51 22.23 -5.59 7.54
N VAL A 52 21.96 -4.30 7.29
CA VAL A 52 20.66 -3.69 7.57
C VAL A 52 20.07 -3.17 6.26
N ILE A 53 18.80 -3.50 6.00
CA ILE A 53 18.00 -2.96 4.91
C ILE A 53 16.75 -2.36 5.51
N ALA A 54 16.36 -1.16 5.11
CA ALA A 54 15.14 -0.55 5.57
C ALA A 54 14.33 0.07 4.43
N GLY A 55 13.02 0.08 4.61
CA GLY A 55 12.05 0.62 3.67
C GLY A 55 10.76 0.99 4.40
N ILE A 56 9.69 1.32 3.68
CA ILE A 56 8.48 1.86 4.31
C ILE A 56 7.94 0.87 5.36
N GLY A 57 8.04 1.25 6.63
CA GLY A 57 7.54 0.48 7.75
C GLY A 57 8.22 -0.87 7.97
N PHE A 58 9.46 -1.06 7.50
CA PHE A 58 10.19 -2.27 7.84
C PHE A 58 11.69 -2.06 7.93
N ILE A 59 12.31 -2.90 8.76
CA ILE A 59 13.76 -3.08 8.86
C ILE A 59 14.03 -4.59 8.73
N LEU A 60 14.99 -4.95 7.89
CA LEU A 60 15.54 -6.31 7.77
C LEU A 60 16.97 -6.30 8.26
N ASN A 61 17.30 -7.25 9.12
CA ASN A 61 18.63 -7.46 9.63
C ASN A 61 19.13 -8.84 9.24
N SER A 62 20.39 -8.91 8.83
CA SER A 62 21.14 -10.15 8.68
C SER A 62 22.48 -9.98 9.39
N ASN A 63 22.97 -11.08 9.96
CA ASN A 63 24.30 -11.19 10.59
C ASN A 63 25.11 -12.33 9.94
N ASP A 64 24.72 -12.73 8.73
CA ASP A 64 25.29 -13.84 7.97
C ASP A 64 25.44 -13.49 6.48
N ALA A 65 25.75 -12.22 6.19
CA ALA A 65 25.94 -11.68 4.84
C ALA A 65 24.70 -11.84 3.93
N GLY A 66 23.51 -11.71 4.51
CA GLY A 66 22.23 -11.72 3.79
C GLY A 66 21.66 -13.12 3.50
N LYS A 67 22.17 -14.18 4.14
CA LYS A 67 21.64 -15.54 3.96
C LYS A 67 20.34 -15.74 4.71
N THR A 68 20.23 -15.21 5.93
CA THR A 68 19.03 -15.22 6.74
C THR A 68 18.65 -13.81 7.17
N TRP A 69 17.34 -13.59 7.37
CA TRP A 69 16.79 -12.25 7.62
C TRP A 69 15.83 -12.27 8.79
N LYS A 70 16.03 -11.31 9.71
CA LYS A 70 15.06 -10.98 10.76
C LYS A 70 14.35 -9.69 10.37
N ARG A 71 13.02 -9.70 10.38
CA ARG A 71 12.19 -8.53 10.08
C ARG A 71 11.67 -7.87 11.35
N THR A 72 11.73 -6.55 11.38
CA THR A 72 11.09 -5.68 12.38
C THR A 72 10.15 -4.72 11.67
N GLN A 73 8.94 -4.53 12.22
CA GLN A 73 7.93 -3.59 11.72
C GLN A 73 7.72 -2.50 12.78
N PRO A 74 8.28 -1.30 12.59
CA PRO A 74 8.02 -0.16 13.47
C PRO A 74 6.56 0.30 13.38
N GLU A 75 6.04 0.85 14.47
CA GLU A 75 4.74 1.52 14.45
C GLU A 75 4.74 2.72 13.50
N GLY A 76 3.59 3.04 12.91
CA GLY A 76 3.41 4.22 12.05
C GLY A 76 3.99 4.12 10.65
N LEU A 77 4.55 2.97 10.25
CA LEU A 77 5.10 2.73 8.91
C LEU A 77 6.05 3.83 8.39
N PRO A 78 7.11 4.18 9.15
CA PRO A 78 8.01 5.28 8.79
C PRO A 78 8.72 5.02 7.46
N ALA A 79 9.06 6.11 6.77
CA ALA A 79 9.99 6.08 5.65
C ALA A 79 11.42 6.27 6.17
N PHE A 80 12.34 5.41 5.74
CA PHE A 80 13.75 5.51 6.10
C PHE A 80 14.53 6.17 4.97
N LEU A 81 15.31 7.19 5.31
CA LEU A 81 16.09 7.98 4.36
C LEU A 81 17.52 7.48 4.23
N SER A 82 18.11 7.02 5.34
CA SER A 82 19.50 6.58 5.38
C SER A 82 19.74 5.57 6.49
N ALA A 83 20.74 4.72 6.32
CA ALA A 83 21.21 3.76 7.30
C ALA A 83 22.75 3.74 7.34
N THR A 84 23.32 3.47 8.50
CA THR A 84 24.75 3.20 8.68
C THR A 84 24.95 2.19 9.82
N ILE A 85 26.06 1.46 9.76
CA ILE A 85 26.52 0.57 10.83
C ILE A 85 27.87 1.11 11.31
N CYS A 86 27.93 1.49 12.57
CA CYS A 86 29.15 1.98 13.21
C CYS A 86 30.15 0.83 13.46
N PRO A 87 31.45 1.12 13.67
CA PRO A 87 32.46 0.09 13.96
C PRO A 87 32.22 -0.74 15.22
N ASP A 88 31.38 -0.25 16.15
CA ASP A 88 30.94 -0.96 17.36
C ASP A 88 29.66 -1.78 17.14
N ASN A 89 29.25 -1.97 15.88
CA ASN A 89 28.02 -2.62 15.43
C ASN A 89 26.72 -1.90 15.82
N THR A 90 26.79 -0.66 16.30
CA THR A 90 25.59 0.17 16.48
C THR A 90 24.98 0.50 15.12
N GLN A 91 23.69 0.20 14.94
CA GLN A 91 22.95 0.52 13.72
C GLN A 91 22.20 1.84 13.90
N VAL A 92 22.36 2.75 12.94
CA VAL A 92 21.68 4.04 12.94
C VAL A 92 20.83 4.14 11.68
N LEU A 93 19.55 4.45 11.84
CA LEU A 93 18.62 4.69 10.74
C LEU A 93 17.99 6.08 10.92
N VAL A 94 17.84 6.80 9.81
CA VAL A 94 17.25 8.14 9.78
C VAL A 94 15.88 8.05 9.13
N THR A 95 14.86 8.59 9.79
CA THR A 95 13.48 8.68 9.27
C THR A 95 13.13 10.12 8.89
N ALA A 96 12.17 10.28 7.98
CA ALA A 96 11.58 11.58 7.63
C ALA A 96 10.58 12.07 8.68
#